data_AF-A0A2G1ZVY2-F1
#
_entry.id   AF-A0A2G1ZVY2-F1
#
_cell.length_a   1.000
_cell.length_b   1.000
_cell.length_c   1.000
_cell.angle_alpha   90.00
_cell.angle_beta   90.00
_cell.angle_gamma   90.00
#
_symmetry.space_group_name_H-M   'P 1'
#
loop_
_entity.id
_entity.type
_entity.pdbx_description
1 polymer ?
#
loop_
_entity_poly.entity_id
_entity_poly.type
_entity_poly.pdbx_seq_one_letter_code
_entity_poly.pdbx_strand_id
1 'polypeptide(L)'
;MARLLAAVLILVVLVPGCRRQPKQYSQKTPEALIQSLEDMVKEGNAHRLHELFYCEDDNMRLALRRFGRMTGRLAELAEAVNEAYPDEVAELTKQAEEAAANGQATSLMGKLAQGAMQSRRRGSQGGQEDAFSSAFRQLLANPYASFEQASDRLTALELTEDYAGLMWDKKPLLPPFGIKLRRDVDDKWYIQIPMDLPIITKYRPRTEEQWMIAGYLMRSWENAAVDLKAKIEAGDLRDLDEVAGEAGAMLLPPTMMIGIAYESLFEDGD
;
A
#
# COMPACT_ATOMS: atom_id res chain seq x y z
N MET A 1 41.63 -50.15 9.15
CA MET A 1 40.78 -49.23 8.35
C MET A 1 39.82 -48.42 9.25
N ALA A 2 40.33 -47.72 10.27
CA ALA A 2 39.48 -47.01 11.24
C ALA A 2 39.97 -45.59 11.58
N ARG A 3 41.01 -45.09 10.88
CA ARG A 3 41.61 -43.78 11.14
C ARG A 3 41.43 -42.76 9.99
N LEU A 4 40.88 -43.18 8.85
CA LEU A 4 40.58 -42.31 7.70
C LEU A 4 39.13 -41.81 7.65
N LEU A 5 38.24 -42.36 8.49
CA LEU A 5 36.82 -41.94 8.56
C LEU A 5 36.56 -40.79 9.55
N ALA A 6 37.51 -40.47 10.42
CA ALA A 6 37.35 -39.39 11.41
C ALA A 6 37.68 -37.99 10.87
N ALA A 7 38.36 -37.88 9.72
CA ALA A 7 38.78 -36.59 9.17
C ALA A 7 37.74 -35.94 8.25
N VAL A 8 36.75 -36.69 7.75
CA VAL A 8 35.69 -36.17 6.87
C VAL A 8 34.48 -35.67 7.67
N LEU A 9 34.31 -36.11 8.93
CA LEU A 9 33.17 -35.72 9.75
C LEU A 9 33.34 -34.38 10.49
N ILE A 10 34.54 -33.78 10.49
CA ILE A 10 34.83 -32.54 11.22
C ILE A 10 34.72 -31.28 10.32
N LEU A 11 34.60 -31.44 9.00
CA LEU A 11 34.56 -30.31 8.06
C LEU A 11 33.15 -29.80 7.70
N VAL A 12 32.09 -30.27 8.38
CA VAL A 12 30.69 -29.93 8.04
C VAL A 12 30.05 -28.92 9.03
N VAL A 13 30.73 -28.52 10.11
CA VAL A 13 30.09 -27.75 11.21
C VAL A 13 30.38 -26.23 11.17
N LEU A 14 31.07 -25.71 10.16
CA LEU A 14 31.46 -24.29 10.10
C LEU A 14 31.10 -23.60 8.78
N VAL A 15 29.89 -23.84 8.27
CA VAL A 15 29.22 -22.77 7.50
C VAL A 15 28.48 -21.95 8.55
N PRO A 16 29.02 -20.82 9.03
CA PRO A 16 28.17 -19.85 9.70
C PRO A 16 27.14 -19.49 8.63
N GLY A 17 25.91 -19.97 8.81
CA GLY A 17 24.79 -19.47 8.05
C GLY A 17 24.83 -17.97 8.23
N CYS A 18 25.26 -17.26 7.19
CA CYS A 18 25.14 -15.82 7.10
C CYS A 18 23.65 -15.54 7.22
N ARG A 19 23.16 -15.44 8.46
CA ARG A 19 21.94 -14.73 8.80
C ARG A 19 22.25 -13.32 8.31
N ARG A 20 21.93 -13.04 7.04
CA ARG A 20 21.82 -11.68 6.54
C ARG A 20 20.98 -10.98 7.59
N GLN A 21 21.62 -10.09 8.34
CA GLN A 21 20.88 -9.25 9.26
C GLN A 21 19.81 -8.56 8.41
N PRO A 22 18.56 -8.51 8.90
CA PRO A 22 17.49 -7.86 8.14
C PRO A 22 17.98 -6.47 7.76
N LYS A 23 17.87 -6.13 6.47
CA LYS A 23 18.32 -4.83 5.95
C LYS A 23 17.68 -3.74 6.81
N GLN A 24 18.52 -2.85 7.34
CA GLN A 24 18.04 -1.71 8.10
C GLN A 24 17.75 -0.58 7.13
N TYR A 25 16.54 -0.04 7.24
CA TYR A 25 16.10 1.12 6.49
C TYR A 25 16.37 2.37 7.34
N SER A 26 16.97 3.38 6.73
CA SER A 26 17.42 4.58 7.45
C SER A 26 16.29 5.59 7.58
N GLN A 27 16.09 6.11 8.78
CA GLN A 27 15.15 7.19 9.05
C GLN A 27 15.86 8.41 9.66
N LYS A 28 17.17 8.56 9.38
CA LYS A 28 18.00 9.60 10.02
C LYS A 28 17.76 11.01 9.49
N THR A 29 17.33 11.12 8.23
CA THR A 29 16.96 12.40 7.59
C THR A 29 15.67 12.20 6.80
N PRO A 30 14.96 13.28 6.43
CA PRO A 30 13.79 13.21 5.55
C PRO A 30 14.09 12.50 4.22
N GLU A 31 15.25 12.74 3.62
CA GLU A 31 15.68 12.11 2.37
C GLU A 31 15.98 10.64 2.56
N ALA A 32 16.63 10.26 3.67
CA ALA A 32 16.89 8.87 3.99
C ALA A 32 15.59 8.07 4.21
N LEU A 33 14.56 8.70 4.77
CA LEU A 33 13.22 8.13 4.90
C LEU A 33 12.57 7.90 3.53
N ILE A 34 12.66 8.86 2.60
CA ILE A 34 12.15 8.72 1.23
C ILE A 34 12.90 7.59 0.50
N GLN A 35 14.24 7.54 0.61
CA GLN A 35 15.03 6.46 0.04
C GLN A 35 14.65 5.10 0.63
N SER A 36 14.40 5.05 1.94
CA SER A 36 13.97 3.82 2.60
C SER A 36 12.60 3.33 2.12
N LEU A 37 11.68 4.25 1.87
CA LEU A 37 10.38 3.95 1.27
C LEU A 37 10.57 3.30 -0.10
N GLU A 38 11.41 3.90 -0.94
CA GLU A 38 11.73 3.41 -2.27
C GLU A 38 12.39 2.02 -2.23
N ASP A 39 13.43 1.86 -1.41
CA ASP A 39 14.13 0.59 -1.24
C ASP A 39 13.18 -0.51 -0.75
N MET A 40 12.29 -0.21 0.20
CA MET A 40 11.30 -1.18 0.70
C MET A 40 10.38 -1.67 -0.42
N VAL A 41 9.96 -0.79 -1.32
CA VAL A 41 9.12 -1.15 -2.47
C VAL A 41 9.92 -1.96 -3.49
N LYS A 42 11.09 -1.46 -3.90
CA LYS A 42 11.95 -2.11 -4.92
C LYS A 42 12.43 -3.49 -4.53
N GLU A 43 12.63 -3.72 -3.24
CA GLU A 43 13.15 -4.98 -2.71
C GLU A 43 12.05 -5.95 -2.25
N GLY A 44 10.78 -5.68 -2.59
CA GLY A 44 9.66 -6.56 -2.20
C GLY A 44 9.36 -6.56 -0.69
N ASN A 45 9.86 -5.57 0.04
CA ASN A 45 9.70 -5.42 1.49
C ASN A 45 8.51 -4.52 1.85
N ALA A 46 7.48 -4.46 1.00
CA ALA A 46 6.28 -3.65 1.21
C ALA A 46 5.61 -3.93 2.56
N HIS A 47 5.74 -5.16 3.10
CA HIS A 47 5.23 -5.52 4.42
C HIS A 47 5.79 -4.66 5.56
N ARG A 48 6.94 -4.00 5.36
CA ARG A 48 7.62 -3.13 6.33
C ARG A 48 7.31 -1.65 6.17
N LEU A 49 6.53 -1.25 5.15
CA LEU A 49 6.17 0.16 4.92
C LEU A 49 5.59 0.84 6.15
N HIS A 50 4.86 0.07 6.97
CA HIS A 50 4.28 0.53 8.22
C HIS A 50 5.31 1.10 9.23
N GLU A 51 6.57 0.69 9.15
CA GLU A 51 7.66 1.19 10.00
C GLU A 51 8.01 2.66 9.71
N LEU A 52 7.67 3.15 8.52
CA LEU A 52 7.97 4.51 8.08
C LEU A 52 6.91 5.53 8.50
N PHE A 53 5.77 5.07 9.04
CA PHE A 53 4.67 5.95 9.44
C PHE A 53 4.73 6.27 10.93
N TYR A 54 4.46 7.54 11.23
CA TYR A 54 4.34 8.00 12.60
C TYR A 54 3.09 7.38 13.23
N CYS A 55 3.21 6.90 14.48
CA CYS A 55 2.10 6.34 15.24
C CYS A 55 1.88 7.13 16.53
N GLU A 56 0.65 7.56 16.77
CA GLU A 56 0.31 8.33 17.97
C GLU A 56 0.07 7.45 19.21
N ASP A 57 -0.42 6.23 19.00
CA ASP A 57 -0.77 5.29 20.06
C ASP A 57 -0.60 3.82 19.61
N ASP A 58 -0.77 2.89 20.54
CA ASP A 58 -0.60 1.46 20.28
C ASP A 58 -1.70 0.86 19.38
N ASN A 59 -2.90 1.44 19.37
CA ASN A 59 -3.99 1.00 18.49
C ASN A 59 -3.67 1.36 17.03
N MET A 60 -3.20 2.59 16.80
CA MET A 60 -2.71 3.05 15.50
C MET A 60 -1.52 2.21 15.05
N ARG A 61 -0.58 1.89 15.95
CA ARG A 61 0.57 1.01 15.64
C ARG A 61 0.11 -0.38 15.21
N LEU A 62 -0.88 -0.96 15.87
CA LEU A 62 -1.45 -2.26 15.50
C LEU A 62 -2.12 -2.20 14.11
N ALA A 63 -2.88 -1.14 13.84
CA ALA A 63 -3.49 -0.91 12.54
C ALA A 63 -2.43 -0.75 11.43
N LEU A 64 -1.39 0.04 11.66
CA LEU A 64 -0.28 0.19 10.72
C LEU A 64 0.43 -1.15 10.44
N ARG A 65 0.64 -2.01 11.44
CA ARG A 65 1.17 -3.36 11.22
C ARG A 65 0.27 -4.23 10.33
N ARG A 66 -1.06 -4.10 10.47
CA ARG A 66 -2.04 -4.77 9.60
C ARG A 66 -1.96 -4.22 8.18
N PHE A 67 -1.85 -2.90 8.04
CA PHE A 67 -1.60 -2.24 6.76
C PHE A 67 -0.32 -2.75 6.10
N GLY A 68 0.77 -2.88 6.85
CA GLY A 68 2.02 -3.49 6.37
C GLY A 68 1.76 -4.88 5.76
N ARG A 69 1.20 -5.81 6.52
CA ARG A 69 0.90 -7.17 5.99
C ARG A 69 0.03 -7.14 4.74
N MET A 70 -1.02 -6.33 4.74
CA MET A 70 -1.90 -6.14 3.58
C MET A 70 -1.11 -5.67 2.35
N THR A 71 -0.27 -4.62 2.49
CA THR A 71 0.58 -4.14 1.38
C THR A 71 1.59 -5.17 0.91
N GLY A 72 2.12 -6.01 1.80
CA GLY A 72 2.97 -7.14 1.43
C GLY A 72 2.23 -8.15 0.55
N ARG A 73 1.01 -8.54 0.92
CA ARG A 73 0.20 -9.47 0.12
C ARG A 73 -0.24 -8.89 -1.22
N LEU A 74 -0.55 -7.59 -1.26
CA LEU A 74 -0.85 -6.91 -2.51
C LEU A 74 0.37 -6.83 -3.44
N ALA A 75 1.58 -6.66 -2.88
CA ALA A 75 2.81 -6.74 -3.65
C ALA A 75 3.02 -8.14 -4.26
N GLU A 76 2.83 -9.19 -3.45
CA GLU A 76 2.92 -10.57 -3.92
C GLU A 76 1.87 -10.91 -4.99
N LEU A 77 0.65 -10.38 -4.87
CA LEU A 77 -0.38 -10.51 -5.89
C LEU A 77 0.02 -9.80 -7.18
N ALA A 78 0.54 -8.58 -7.07
CA ALA A 78 1.03 -7.82 -8.22
C ALA A 78 2.14 -8.57 -8.96
N GLU A 79 3.08 -9.19 -8.25
CA GLU A 79 4.12 -10.03 -8.86
C GLU A 79 3.49 -11.20 -9.64
N ALA A 80 2.55 -11.93 -9.04
CA ALA A 80 1.85 -13.04 -9.70
C ALA A 80 1.07 -12.58 -10.95
N VAL A 81 0.43 -11.42 -10.88
CA VAL A 81 -0.27 -10.81 -12.01
C VAL A 81 0.70 -10.46 -13.15
N ASN A 82 1.83 -9.84 -12.83
CA ASN A 82 2.85 -9.48 -13.82
C ASN A 82 3.44 -10.72 -14.51
N GLU A 83 3.60 -11.82 -13.76
CA GLU A 83 4.09 -13.08 -14.30
C GLU A 83 3.04 -13.78 -15.19
N ALA A 84 1.77 -13.77 -14.79
CA ALA A 84 0.70 -14.47 -15.49
C ALA A 84 0.17 -13.71 -16.72
N TYR A 85 0.08 -12.37 -16.66
CA TYR A 85 -0.55 -11.54 -17.69
C TYR A 85 0.37 -10.39 -18.17
N PRO A 86 1.62 -10.65 -18.57
CA PRO A 86 2.62 -9.61 -18.85
C PRO A 86 2.19 -8.66 -19.96
N ASP A 87 1.52 -9.16 -21.00
CA ASP A 87 1.09 -8.35 -22.15
C ASP A 87 -0.03 -7.37 -21.75
N GLU A 88 -0.99 -7.81 -20.94
CA GLU A 88 -2.09 -6.96 -20.46
C GLU A 88 -1.58 -5.87 -19.51
N VAL A 89 -0.64 -6.22 -18.63
CA VAL A 89 0.03 -5.27 -17.74
C VAL A 89 0.82 -4.23 -18.55
N ALA A 90 1.57 -4.66 -19.57
CA ALA A 90 2.34 -3.75 -20.42
C ALA A 90 1.42 -2.75 -21.14
N GLU A 91 0.30 -3.23 -21.69
CA GLU A 91 -0.69 -2.38 -22.36
C GLU A 91 -1.33 -1.37 -21.38
N LEU A 92 -1.75 -1.81 -20.19
CA LEU A 92 -2.32 -0.92 -19.17
C LEU A 92 -1.30 0.10 -18.65
N THR A 93 -0.03 -0.30 -18.52
CA THR A 93 1.06 0.61 -18.11
C THR A 93 1.26 1.71 -19.15
N LYS A 94 1.32 1.33 -20.43
CA LYS A 94 1.44 2.27 -21.54
C LYS A 94 0.25 3.24 -21.59
N GLN A 95 -0.98 2.74 -21.44
CA GLN A 95 -2.17 3.59 -21.36
C GLN A 95 -2.11 4.58 -20.18
N ALA A 96 -1.59 4.14 -19.03
CA ALA A 96 -1.41 5.01 -17.87
C ALA A 96 -0.36 6.12 -18.12
N GLU A 97 0.76 5.78 -18.77
CA GLU A 97 1.80 6.75 -19.15
C GLU A 97 1.29 7.77 -20.17
N GLU A 98 0.55 7.32 -21.19
CA GLU A 98 -0.06 8.19 -22.21
C GLU A 98 -1.09 9.13 -21.57
N ALA A 99 -1.92 8.65 -20.66
CA ALA A 99 -2.88 9.48 -19.92
C ALA A 99 -2.17 10.52 -19.04
N ALA A 100 -1.06 10.15 -18.39
CA ALA A 100 -0.26 11.06 -17.58
C ALA A 100 0.41 12.15 -18.43
N ALA A 101 0.98 11.77 -19.58
CA ALA A 101 1.60 12.70 -20.53
C ALA A 101 0.59 13.70 -21.11
N ASN A 102 -0.66 13.28 -21.32
CA ASN A 102 -1.74 14.12 -21.84
C ASN A 102 -2.41 15.00 -20.76
N GLY A 103 -1.87 15.05 -19.53
CA GLY A 103 -2.45 15.83 -18.43
C GLY A 103 -3.79 15.28 -17.92
N GLN A 104 -4.16 14.07 -18.34
CA GLN A 104 -5.34 13.33 -17.89
C GLN A 104 -5.03 12.46 -16.67
N ALA A 105 -4.03 12.85 -15.87
CA ALA A 105 -3.73 12.21 -14.60
C ALA A 105 -4.84 12.51 -13.58
N THR A 106 -6.06 12.03 -13.83
CA THR A 106 -7.03 11.79 -12.77
C THR A 106 -6.42 10.71 -11.92
N SER A 107 -5.98 11.11 -10.72
CA SER A 107 -5.51 10.18 -9.69
C SER A 107 -6.48 9.01 -9.58
N LEU A 108 -5.98 7.82 -9.25
CA LEU A 108 -6.82 6.63 -9.01
C LEU A 108 -8.00 6.98 -8.09
N MET A 109 -7.74 7.84 -7.10
CA MET A 109 -8.75 8.38 -6.18
C MET A 109 -9.76 9.32 -6.85
N GLY A 110 -9.35 10.13 -7.83
CA GLY A 110 -10.25 10.94 -8.65
C GLY A 110 -11.18 10.10 -9.53
N LYS A 111 -10.69 8.99 -10.11
CA LYS A 111 -11.53 8.06 -10.88
C LYS A 111 -12.55 7.33 -9.99
N LEU A 112 -12.11 6.87 -8.81
CA LEU A 112 -12.98 6.25 -7.80
C LEU A 112 -14.04 7.23 -7.28
N ALA A 113 -13.64 8.48 -6.99
CA ALA A 113 -14.57 9.53 -6.55
C ALA A 113 -15.57 9.92 -7.64
N GLN A 114 -15.13 9.99 -8.90
CA GLN A 114 -16.00 10.28 -10.04
C GLN A 114 -16.98 9.13 -10.30
N GLY A 115 -16.53 7.87 -10.21
CA GLY A 115 -17.39 6.69 -10.28
C GLY A 115 -18.44 6.65 -9.17
N ALA A 116 -18.05 6.97 -7.94
CA ALA A 116 -18.98 7.05 -6.81
C ALA A 116 -20.02 8.19 -6.98
N MET A 117 -19.59 9.35 -7.49
CA MET A 117 -20.47 10.50 -7.73
C MET A 117 -21.44 10.27 -8.89
N GLN A 118 -21.01 9.53 -9.92
CA GLN A 118 -21.83 9.16 -11.07
C GLN A 118 -22.80 8.02 -10.75
N SER A 119 -22.42 7.08 -9.87
CA SER A 119 -23.29 6.04 -9.33
C SER A 119 -24.47 6.62 -8.53
N ARG A 120 -24.24 7.64 -7.67
CA ARG A 120 -25.31 8.35 -6.95
C ARG A 120 -26.35 9.02 -7.85
N ARG A 121 -26.00 9.37 -9.09
CA ARG A 121 -26.94 9.96 -10.06
C ARG A 121 -27.74 8.93 -10.86
N ARG A 122 -27.30 7.68 -10.91
CA ARG A 122 -27.87 6.68 -11.84
C ARG A 122 -28.42 5.41 -11.19
N GLY A 123 -28.26 5.24 -9.87
CA GLY A 123 -28.91 4.15 -9.11
C GLY A 123 -28.60 2.75 -9.63
N SER A 124 -27.46 2.56 -10.30
CA SER A 124 -27.11 1.31 -10.97
C SER A 124 -26.00 0.60 -10.23
N GLN A 125 -26.32 -0.57 -9.67
CA GLN A 125 -25.39 -1.46 -8.95
C GLN A 125 -24.24 -1.94 -9.86
N GLY A 126 -24.49 -2.12 -11.16
CA GLY A 126 -23.46 -2.54 -12.14
C GLY A 126 -22.38 -1.49 -12.40
N GLY A 127 -22.72 -0.19 -12.36
CA GLY A 127 -21.73 0.87 -12.58
C GLY A 127 -20.69 1.01 -11.45
N GLN A 128 -20.99 0.50 -10.25
CA GLN A 128 -20.06 0.54 -9.13
C GLN A 128 -19.03 -0.60 -9.20
N GLU A 129 -19.47 -1.78 -9.65
CA GLU A 129 -18.61 -2.94 -9.88
C GLU A 129 -17.63 -2.68 -11.03
N ASP A 130 -18.11 -2.12 -12.16
CA ASP A 130 -17.28 -1.74 -13.29
C ASP A 130 -16.21 -0.69 -12.91
N ALA A 131 -16.59 0.31 -12.11
CA ALA A 131 -15.67 1.36 -11.65
C ALA A 131 -14.62 0.81 -10.67
N PHE A 132 -15.02 -0.10 -9.78
CA PHE A 132 -14.08 -0.77 -8.87
C PHE A 132 -13.13 -1.67 -9.65
N SER A 133 -13.66 -2.51 -10.55
CA SER A 133 -12.90 -3.44 -11.38
C SER A 133 -11.85 -2.68 -12.20
N SER A 134 -12.24 -1.60 -12.87
CA SER A 134 -11.30 -0.74 -13.62
C SER A 134 -10.20 -0.13 -12.74
N ALA A 135 -10.56 0.40 -11.56
CA ALA A 135 -9.57 0.94 -10.62
C ALA A 135 -8.62 -0.14 -10.09
N PHE A 136 -9.14 -1.33 -9.81
CA PHE A 136 -8.35 -2.45 -9.32
C PHE A 136 -7.40 -3.00 -10.38
N ARG A 137 -7.84 -3.13 -11.65
CA ARG A 137 -6.95 -3.46 -12.78
C ARG A 137 -5.82 -2.45 -12.92
N GLN A 138 -6.14 -1.16 -12.82
CA GLN A 138 -5.13 -0.11 -12.90
C GLN A 138 -4.13 -0.18 -11.73
N LEU A 139 -4.59 -0.52 -10.53
CA LEU A 139 -3.74 -0.74 -9.35
C LEU A 139 -2.83 -1.96 -9.53
N LEU A 140 -3.33 -3.06 -10.10
CA LEU A 140 -2.58 -4.31 -10.27
C LEU A 140 -1.57 -4.26 -11.42
N ALA A 141 -1.96 -3.63 -12.55
CA ALA A 141 -1.07 -3.49 -13.70
C ALA A 141 0.06 -2.50 -13.45
N ASN A 142 -0.12 -1.59 -12.49
CA ASN A 142 0.90 -0.62 -12.15
C ASN A 142 0.87 -0.35 -10.63
N PRO A 143 1.23 -1.34 -9.80
CA PRO A 143 1.24 -1.15 -8.35
C PRO A 143 2.43 -0.26 -7.96
N TYR A 144 3.50 -0.32 -8.78
CA TYR A 144 4.77 0.34 -8.52
C TYR A 144 5.45 0.98 -9.74
N ALA A 145 4.89 0.90 -10.96
CA ALA A 145 5.59 1.33 -12.19
C ALA A 145 5.82 2.84 -12.29
N SER A 146 5.30 3.62 -11.32
CA SER A 146 5.66 5.02 -11.12
C SER A 146 6.64 5.27 -9.97
N PHE A 147 7.11 4.28 -9.18
CA PHE A 147 7.95 4.57 -8.00
C PHE A 147 9.37 5.03 -8.34
N GLU A 148 10.02 4.52 -9.39
CA GLU A 148 11.32 5.05 -9.84
C GLU A 148 11.19 6.49 -10.34
N GLN A 149 10.25 6.73 -11.25
CA GLN A 149 9.95 8.08 -11.74
C GLN A 149 9.37 9.00 -10.66
N ALA A 150 8.73 8.46 -9.62
CA ALA A 150 8.20 9.20 -8.49
C ALA A 150 9.31 9.55 -7.50
N SER A 151 10.26 8.65 -7.25
CA SER A 151 11.35 8.87 -6.30
C SER A 151 12.20 10.08 -6.69
N ASP A 152 12.51 10.23 -7.98
CA ASP A 152 13.23 11.39 -8.53
C ASP A 152 12.46 12.71 -8.37
N ARG A 153 11.14 12.63 -8.25
CA ARG A 153 10.23 13.78 -8.12
C ARG A 153 9.91 14.07 -6.66
N LEU A 154 10.05 13.07 -5.79
CA LEU A 154 9.83 13.16 -4.36
C LEU A 154 11.04 13.80 -3.70
N THR A 155 10.81 14.95 -3.07
CA THR A 155 11.82 15.66 -2.31
C THR A 155 11.25 16.07 -0.96
N ALA A 156 12.11 16.29 0.03
CA ALA A 156 11.71 16.89 1.28
C ALA A 156 12.08 18.37 1.30
N LEU A 157 11.19 19.21 1.81
CA LEU A 157 11.47 20.59 2.16
C LEU A 157 11.44 20.70 3.68
N GLU A 158 12.60 20.80 4.31
CA GLU A 158 12.68 21.08 5.74
C GLU A 158 11.98 22.40 6.06
N LEU A 159 11.03 22.34 7.00
CA LEU A 159 10.28 23.50 7.48
C LEU A 159 10.83 23.98 8.82
N THR A 160 11.17 23.02 9.69
CA THR A 160 11.77 23.21 11.01
C THR A 160 12.67 22.01 11.34
N GLU A 161 13.40 22.05 12.46
CA GLU A 161 14.25 20.92 12.88
C GLU A 161 13.49 19.59 13.07
N ASP A 162 12.20 19.65 13.39
CA ASP A 162 11.37 18.46 13.65
C ASP A 162 10.34 18.16 12.55
N TYR A 163 10.26 19.01 11.51
CA TYR A 163 9.25 18.89 10.47
C TYR A 163 9.80 19.20 9.08
N ALA A 164 9.43 18.38 8.11
CA ALA A 164 9.63 18.63 6.69
C ALA A 164 8.33 18.41 5.93
N GLY A 165 8.16 19.07 4.79
CA GLY A 165 7.07 18.83 3.85
C GLY A 165 7.53 17.91 2.73
N LEU A 166 6.71 16.90 2.38
CA LEU A 166 6.94 16.08 1.20
C LEU A 166 6.49 16.84 -0.05
N MET A 167 7.38 16.90 -1.02
CA MET A 167 7.25 17.65 -2.25
C MET A 167 7.26 16.71 -3.44
N TRP A 168 6.50 17.03 -4.47
CA TRP A 168 6.48 16.38 -5.77
C TRP A 168 6.80 17.41 -6.86
N ASP A 169 7.89 17.23 -7.60
CA ASP A 169 8.40 18.23 -8.55
C ASP A 169 8.51 19.64 -7.92
N LYS A 170 9.01 19.71 -6.69
CA LYS A 170 9.11 20.96 -5.91
C LYS A 170 7.77 21.64 -5.59
N LYS A 171 6.64 20.94 -5.78
CA LYS A 171 5.30 21.40 -5.36
C LYS A 171 4.83 20.56 -4.16
N PRO A 172 4.14 21.16 -3.17
CA PRO A 172 3.61 20.39 -2.05
C PRO A 172 2.66 19.28 -2.52
N LEU A 173 2.84 18.07 -2.00
CA LEU A 173 1.92 16.96 -2.25
C LEU A 173 0.68 17.14 -1.37
N LEU A 174 -0.52 17.23 -1.95
CA LEU A 174 -1.80 17.58 -1.30
C LEU A 174 -1.85 19.03 -0.73
N PRO A 175 -1.97 20.06 -1.59
CA PRO A 175 -2.15 21.44 -1.15
C PRO A 175 -3.47 21.65 -0.35
N PRO A 176 -3.52 22.57 0.63
CA PRO A 176 -2.44 23.47 1.05
C PRO A 176 -1.55 22.90 2.17
N PHE A 177 -1.86 21.72 2.72
CA PHE A 177 -1.32 21.25 4.00
C PHE A 177 -0.16 20.26 3.90
N GLY A 178 0.11 19.67 2.72
CA GLY A 178 1.26 18.80 2.51
C GLY A 178 1.14 17.43 3.19
N ILE A 179 1.80 16.40 2.67
CA ILE A 179 2.20 15.27 3.53
C ILE A 179 3.38 15.75 4.37
N LYS A 180 3.27 15.65 5.69
CA LYS A 180 4.32 16.07 6.63
C LYS A 180 5.22 14.88 6.95
N LEU A 181 6.51 15.15 7.06
CA LEU A 181 7.49 14.29 7.68
C LEU A 181 7.80 14.88 9.05
N ARG A 182 7.91 14.03 10.06
CA ARG A 182 8.11 14.45 11.44
C ARG A 182 9.24 13.64 12.07
N ARG A 183 10.11 14.33 12.81
CA ARG A 183 11.07 13.70 13.71
C ARG A 183 10.40 13.37 15.04
N ASP A 184 10.62 12.16 15.55
CA ASP A 184 10.08 11.70 16.84
C ASP A 184 11.17 11.58 17.93
N VAL A 185 10.76 11.23 19.15
CA VAL A 185 11.63 11.14 20.34
C VAL A 185 12.78 10.16 20.22
N ASP A 186 12.73 9.22 19.26
CA ASP A 186 13.81 8.28 18.97
C ASP A 186 14.82 8.78 17.92
N ASP A 187 14.78 10.08 17.59
CA ASP A 187 15.64 10.76 16.61
C ASP A 187 15.51 10.18 15.19
N LYS A 188 14.32 9.65 14.88
CA LYS A 188 13.97 9.17 13.53
C LYS A 188 12.87 10.00 12.91
N TRP A 189 12.92 10.07 11.58
CA TRP A 189 11.92 10.69 10.73
C TRP A 189 10.84 9.68 10.33
N TYR A 190 9.60 10.14 10.32
CA TYR A 190 8.43 9.36 9.97
C TYR A 190 7.49 10.17 9.07
N ILE A 191 6.74 9.46 8.22
CA ILE A 191 5.63 10.01 7.45
C ILE A 191 4.45 10.22 8.41
N GLN A 192 4.01 11.46 8.57
CA GLN A 192 2.86 11.79 9.39
C GLN A 192 1.59 11.76 8.53
N ILE A 193 0.69 10.83 8.84
CA ILE A 193 -0.64 10.80 8.26
C ILE A 193 -1.40 12.03 8.79
N PRO A 194 -1.98 12.88 7.92
CA PRO A 194 -2.59 14.15 8.33
C PRO A 194 -3.99 13.91 8.93
N MET A 195 -4.02 13.29 10.11
CA MET A 195 -5.24 12.91 10.84
C MET A 195 -6.01 14.10 11.42
N ASP A 196 -5.48 15.31 11.27
CA ASP A 196 -6.02 16.59 11.78
C ASP A 196 -6.79 17.39 10.71
N LEU A 197 -6.77 16.98 9.44
CA LEU A 197 -7.50 17.67 8.38
C LEU A 197 -9.02 17.57 8.63
N PRO A 198 -9.81 18.65 8.49
CA PRO A 198 -11.25 18.62 8.79
C PRO A 198 -12.03 17.47 8.14
N ILE A 199 -11.68 17.11 6.90
CA ILE A 199 -12.29 16.01 6.15
C ILE A 199 -11.92 14.64 6.77
N ILE A 200 -10.69 14.48 7.26
CA ILE A 200 -10.19 13.22 7.83
C ILE A 200 -10.61 13.10 9.31
N THR A 201 -10.63 14.21 10.06
CA THR A 201 -10.99 14.27 11.47
C THR A 201 -12.39 13.71 11.75
N LYS A 202 -13.33 13.85 10.80
CA LYS A 202 -14.67 13.25 10.90
C LYS A 202 -14.65 11.71 10.87
N TYR A 203 -13.70 11.12 10.16
CA TYR A 203 -13.58 9.66 9.96
C TYR A 203 -12.35 9.07 10.65
N ARG A 204 -11.68 9.84 11.50
CA ARG A 204 -10.50 9.42 12.23
C ARG A 204 -10.89 8.43 13.32
N PRO A 205 -10.33 7.21 13.36
CA PRO A 205 -10.54 6.31 14.48
C PRO A 205 -10.00 6.96 15.77
N ARG A 206 -10.81 6.92 16.84
CA ARG A 206 -10.50 7.47 18.17
C ARG A 206 -10.53 6.40 19.27
N THR A 207 -11.27 5.31 19.04
CA THR A 207 -11.42 4.22 20.00
C THR A 207 -10.73 2.95 19.51
N GLU A 208 -10.44 2.03 20.42
CA GLU A 208 -9.91 0.70 20.09
C GLU A 208 -10.84 -0.02 19.10
N GLU A 209 -12.15 0.05 19.31
CA GLU A 209 -13.15 -0.55 18.43
C GLU A 209 -13.11 0.01 17.01
N GLN A 210 -13.00 1.33 16.84
CA GLN A 210 -12.88 1.96 15.53
C GLN A 210 -11.58 1.54 14.81
N TRP A 211 -10.48 1.41 15.55
CA TRP A 211 -9.22 0.88 15.01
C TRP A 211 -9.32 -0.62 14.65
N MET A 212 -10.07 -1.41 15.43
CA MET A 212 -10.33 -2.81 15.11
C MET A 212 -11.07 -2.96 13.79
N ILE A 213 -12.10 -2.13 13.55
CA ILE A 213 -12.87 -2.11 12.30
C ILE A 213 -11.97 -1.79 11.11
N ALA A 214 -11.13 -0.75 11.21
CA ALA A 214 -10.14 -0.43 10.18
C ALA A 214 -9.19 -1.62 9.92
N GLY A 215 -8.77 -2.30 10.98
CA GLY A 215 -7.93 -3.48 10.86
C GLY A 215 -8.65 -4.70 10.27
N TYR A 216 -9.96 -4.85 10.43
CA TYR A 216 -10.75 -5.89 9.75
C TYR A 216 -10.86 -5.61 8.25
N LEU A 217 -11.00 -4.34 7.87
CA LEU A 217 -10.95 -3.95 6.46
C LEU A 217 -9.62 -4.39 5.85
N MET A 218 -8.50 -4.01 6.46
CA MET A 218 -7.17 -4.39 5.98
C MET A 218 -7.00 -5.90 5.86
N ARG A 219 -7.58 -6.68 6.79
CA ARG A 219 -7.54 -8.14 6.75
C ARG A 219 -8.37 -8.72 5.58
N SER A 220 -9.52 -8.13 5.25
CA SER A 220 -10.31 -8.54 4.08
C SER A 220 -9.51 -8.35 2.79
N TRP A 221 -8.79 -7.23 2.66
CA TRP A 221 -7.89 -6.98 1.55
C TRP A 221 -6.68 -7.94 1.54
N GLU A 222 -6.08 -8.20 2.71
CA GLU A 222 -5.01 -9.19 2.86
C GLU A 222 -5.45 -10.59 2.38
N ASN A 223 -6.63 -11.06 2.80
CA ASN A 223 -7.15 -12.37 2.43
C ASN A 223 -7.48 -12.44 0.94
N ALA A 224 -8.15 -11.42 0.38
CA ALA A 224 -8.47 -11.39 -1.04
C ALA A 224 -7.21 -11.44 -1.89
N ALA A 225 -6.15 -10.75 -1.49
CA ALA A 225 -4.88 -10.78 -2.21
C ALA A 225 -4.26 -12.20 -2.23
N VAL A 226 -4.31 -12.91 -1.10
CA VAL A 226 -3.84 -14.31 -1.00
C VAL A 226 -4.69 -15.23 -1.88
N ASP A 227 -6.01 -15.12 -1.82
CA ASP A 227 -6.92 -15.99 -2.56
C ASP A 227 -6.83 -15.75 -4.08
N LEU A 228 -6.77 -14.48 -4.52
CA LEU A 228 -6.60 -14.13 -5.93
C LEU A 228 -5.26 -14.63 -6.47
N LYS A 229 -4.17 -14.48 -5.71
CA LYS A 229 -2.86 -15.00 -6.10
C LYS A 229 -2.92 -16.52 -6.30
N ALA A 230 -3.51 -17.25 -5.36
CA ALA A 230 -3.65 -18.69 -5.46
C ALA A 230 -4.47 -19.12 -6.70
N LYS A 231 -5.54 -18.38 -7.03
CA LYS A 231 -6.36 -18.62 -8.23
C LYS A 231 -5.60 -18.34 -9.54
N ILE A 232 -4.80 -17.28 -9.58
CA ILE A 232 -3.92 -16.98 -10.72
C ILE A 232 -2.90 -18.11 -10.91
N GLU A 233 -2.22 -18.51 -9.83
CA GLU A 233 -1.22 -19.59 -9.86
C GLU A 233 -1.82 -20.96 -10.24
N ALA A 234 -3.09 -21.18 -9.92
CA ALA A 234 -3.84 -22.38 -10.32
C ALA A 234 -4.32 -22.34 -11.79
N GLY A 235 -4.27 -21.18 -12.45
CA GLY A 235 -4.82 -20.98 -13.79
C GLY A 235 -6.36 -20.89 -13.82
N ASP A 236 -6.99 -20.59 -12.67
CA ASP A 236 -8.45 -20.45 -12.55
C ASP A 236 -8.95 -19.13 -13.16
N LEU A 237 -8.06 -18.14 -13.26
CA LEU A 237 -8.32 -16.81 -13.81
C LEU A 237 -7.51 -16.63 -15.10
N ARG A 238 -8.13 -16.17 -16.17
CA ARG A 238 -7.56 -16.20 -17.52
C ARG A 238 -6.95 -14.88 -17.97
N ASP A 239 -7.41 -13.78 -17.41
CA ASP A 239 -7.05 -12.42 -17.76
C ASP A 239 -7.25 -11.48 -16.55
N LEU A 240 -6.79 -10.24 -16.66
CA LEU A 240 -7.00 -9.22 -15.62
C LEU A 240 -8.48 -8.90 -15.40
N ASP A 241 -9.32 -9.21 -16.37
CA ASP A 241 -10.74 -8.94 -16.32
C ASP A 241 -11.45 -9.84 -15.31
N GLU A 242 -11.16 -11.14 -15.35
CA GLU A 242 -11.59 -12.14 -14.38
C GLU A 242 -10.98 -11.89 -13.00
N VAL A 243 -9.70 -11.52 -12.91
CA VAL A 243 -9.05 -11.15 -11.63
C VAL A 243 -9.78 -10.00 -10.94
N ALA A 244 -10.13 -8.95 -11.70
CA ALA A 244 -10.79 -7.79 -11.14
C ALA A 244 -12.27 -8.03 -10.80
N GLY A 245 -12.97 -8.87 -11.58
CA GLY A 245 -14.31 -9.32 -11.25
C GLY A 245 -14.34 -10.12 -9.94
N GLU A 246 -13.42 -11.08 -9.81
CA GLU A 246 -13.29 -11.89 -8.59
C GLU A 246 -12.91 -11.03 -7.37
N ALA A 247 -11.99 -10.08 -7.53
CA ALA A 247 -11.64 -9.12 -6.49
C ALA A 247 -12.85 -8.28 -6.05
N GLY A 248 -13.68 -7.84 -7.02
CA GLY A 248 -14.93 -7.13 -6.75
C GLY A 248 -15.88 -7.97 -5.89
N ALA A 249 -16.09 -9.22 -6.27
CA ALA A 249 -16.95 -10.15 -5.52
C ALA A 249 -16.47 -10.37 -4.08
N MET A 250 -15.15 -10.45 -3.87
CA MET A 250 -14.56 -10.63 -2.54
C MET A 250 -14.58 -9.36 -1.67
N LEU A 251 -14.29 -8.20 -2.27
CA LEU A 251 -13.98 -6.96 -1.53
C LEU A 251 -15.16 -6.01 -1.39
N LEU A 252 -16.09 -5.98 -2.35
CA LEU A 252 -17.21 -5.04 -2.31
C LEU A 252 -18.12 -5.26 -1.09
N PRO A 253 -18.60 -6.48 -0.77
CA PRO A 253 -19.47 -6.68 0.38
C PRO A 253 -18.83 -6.27 1.73
N PRO A 254 -17.62 -6.73 2.11
CA PRO A 254 -17.03 -6.35 3.40
C PRO A 254 -16.67 -4.86 3.44
N THR A 255 -16.22 -4.27 2.32
CA THR A 255 -15.93 -2.82 2.27
C THR A 255 -17.18 -1.99 2.49
N MET A 256 -18.32 -2.39 1.90
CA MET A 256 -19.60 -1.72 2.14
C MET A 256 -20.09 -1.89 3.57
N MET A 257 -20.07 -3.11 4.12
CA MET A 257 -20.48 -3.35 5.51
C MET A 257 -19.63 -2.56 6.51
N ILE A 258 -18.32 -2.50 6.29
CA ILE A 258 -17.42 -1.72 7.13
C ILE A 258 -17.70 -0.23 6.94
N GLY A 259 -17.92 0.24 5.71
CA GLY A 259 -18.31 1.64 5.45
C GLY A 259 -19.56 2.04 6.23
N ILE A 260 -20.60 1.19 6.22
CA ILE A 260 -21.85 1.40 6.95
C ILE A 260 -21.62 1.38 8.48
N ALA A 261 -20.92 0.36 8.99
CA ALA A 261 -20.64 0.24 10.42
C ALA A 261 -19.79 1.41 10.94
N TYR A 262 -18.89 1.91 10.10
CA TYR A 262 -18.09 3.08 10.39
C TYR A 262 -18.96 4.33 10.41
N GLU A 263 -19.81 4.55 9.40
CA GLU A 263 -20.76 5.68 9.36
C GLU A 263 -21.66 5.73 10.61
N SER A 264 -22.26 4.60 11.02
CA SER A 264 -23.12 4.54 12.20
C SER A 264 -22.39 4.90 13.51
N LEU A 265 -21.11 4.54 13.65
CA LEU A 265 -20.32 4.84 14.84
C LEU A 265 -19.92 6.32 14.96
N PHE A 266 -20.03 7.09 13.87
CA PHE A 266 -19.75 8.53 13.87
C PHE A 266 -21.03 9.38 13.84
N GLU A 267 -22.19 8.82 13.52
CA GLU A 267 -23.50 9.50 13.65
C GLU A 267 -24.00 9.54 15.10
N ASP A 268 -23.71 8.51 15.91
CA ASP A 268 -24.15 8.42 17.31
C ASP A 268 -23.30 9.26 18.30
N GLY A 269 -22.28 9.97 17.80
CA GLY A 269 -21.28 10.72 18.60
C GLY A 269 -21.42 12.25 18.58
N ASP A 270 -22.41 12.79 17.86
CA ASP A 270 -22.81 14.22 17.85
C ASP A 270 -24.11 14.42 18.68
#